data_AF-A0AAV9XLZ5-F1
#
_entry.id   AF-A0AAV9XLZ5-F1
#
_cell.length_a   1.000
_cell.length_b   1.000
_cell.length_c   1.000
_cell.angle_alpha   90.00
_cell.angle_beta   90.00
_cell.angle_gamma   90.00
#
_symmetry.space_group_name_H-M   'P 1'
#
loop_
_entity.id
_entity.type
_entity.pdbx_description
1 polymer ?
#
loop_
_entity_poly.entity_id
_entity_poly.type
_entity_poly.pdbx_seq_one_letter_code
_entity_poly.pdbx_strand_id
1 'polypeptide(L)'
;MKANLLALTFGISTSAAQAAETILGVYILSRHGDRTDKRHPPTKLTKLGYGQILASGEYFRSRYISSNATHRILGISSDEVVNSQINVVTTDDTVLMNSAQAFVQGLYPPIGTLASEKLRNGTVVGNVNGGYQLVPVHVLDNSAKNKEDTAWLQGTSGCTNAIKDSENYKSSKEFEDVKSQTEGFYHSLESVWSDSFTSEQSDFTNAYSIYDAVNYALIHNETIPSSELLTTEAVFQLRTLADKQQWGHAFNESAPVRAIAGSTFAADVISHLENVIESKGRNSKLAFNSTHTAHSFHSSVSHSSLLSILTFTVFQTTVPPSHSSYSPTKA
;
A
#
# COMPACT_ATOMS: atom_id res chain seq x y z
N MET A 1 48.62 48.61 -39.65
CA MET A 1 48.69 48.26 -38.22
C MET A 1 47.41 47.54 -37.85
N LYS A 2 47.46 46.25 -37.49
CA LYS A 2 46.30 45.46 -37.04
C LYS A 2 46.53 45.12 -35.56
N ALA A 3 45.59 45.50 -34.71
CA ALA A 3 45.62 45.25 -33.28
C ALA A 3 45.12 43.81 -32.99
N ASN A 4 45.88 43.05 -32.19
CA ASN A 4 45.48 41.75 -31.68
C ASN A 4 44.79 41.95 -30.31
N LEU A 5 43.54 41.52 -30.21
CA LEU A 5 42.77 41.49 -28.97
C LEU A 5 42.91 40.08 -28.34
N LEU A 6 43.56 39.99 -27.18
CA LEU A 6 43.55 38.77 -26.37
C LEU A 6 42.20 38.67 -25.63
N ALA A 7 41.45 37.60 -25.86
CA ALA A 7 40.26 37.27 -25.08
C ALA A 7 40.65 36.30 -23.95
N LEU A 8 40.44 36.72 -22.70
CA LEU A 8 40.63 35.90 -21.51
C LEU A 8 39.28 35.25 -21.15
N THR A 9 39.11 33.96 -21.43
CA THR A 9 37.94 33.19 -21.00
C THR A 9 38.09 32.76 -19.54
N PHE A 10 37.32 33.37 -18.64
CA PHE A 10 37.12 32.87 -17.28
C PHE A 10 36.10 31.72 -17.34
N GLY A 11 36.55 30.49 -17.07
CA GLY A 11 35.66 29.36 -16.84
C GLY A 11 34.98 29.48 -15.48
N ILE A 12 33.69 29.79 -15.47
CA ILE A 12 32.87 29.68 -14.26
C ILE A 12 32.50 28.20 -14.13
N SER A 13 33.22 27.47 -13.28
CA SER A 13 32.78 26.17 -12.79
C SER A 13 31.58 26.40 -11.86
N THR A 14 30.36 26.28 -12.38
CA THR A 14 29.16 26.20 -11.54
C THR A 14 29.10 24.81 -10.90
N SER A 15 29.84 24.61 -9.81
CA SER A 15 29.50 23.58 -8.84
C SER A 15 28.20 24.00 -8.19
N ALA A 16 27.06 23.54 -8.73
CA ALA A 16 25.80 23.60 -8.03
C ALA A 16 26.00 22.86 -6.71
N ALA A 17 26.10 23.61 -5.61
CA ALA A 17 25.98 23.04 -4.29
C ALA A 17 24.61 22.39 -4.23
N GLN A 18 24.56 21.06 -4.35
CA GLN A 18 23.36 20.30 -4.08
C GLN A 18 23.05 20.57 -2.61
N ALA A 19 22.02 21.38 -2.34
CA ALA A 19 21.62 21.68 -0.98
C ALA A 19 21.43 20.34 -0.26
N ALA A 20 22.12 20.15 0.87
CA ALA A 20 21.96 18.94 1.66
C ALA A 20 20.50 18.86 2.12
N GLU A 21 19.72 17.99 1.47
CA GLU A 21 18.33 17.77 1.81
C GLU A 21 18.27 17.19 3.24
N THR A 22 17.48 17.82 4.10
CA THR A 22 17.25 17.33 5.46
C THR A 22 15.83 16.78 5.53
N ILE A 23 15.71 15.45 5.67
CA ILE A 23 14.41 14.80 5.83
C ILE A 23 13.94 14.98 7.27
N LEU A 24 12.85 15.74 7.48
CA LEU A 24 12.29 15.98 8.82
C LEU A 24 11.28 14.91 9.23
N GLY A 25 10.61 14.30 8.26
CA GLY A 25 9.66 13.22 8.48
C GLY A 25 9.12 12.63 7.19
N VAL A 26 8.39 11.53 7.30
CA VAL A 26 7.87 10.74 6.17
C VAL A 26 6.50 10.18 6.51
N TYR A 27 5.57 10.27 5.56
CA TYR A 27 4.31 9.51 5.60
C TYR A 27 4.38 8.36 4.59
N ILE A 28 4.15 7.14 5.06
CA ILE A 28 4.17 5.93 4.24
C ILE A 28 2.76 5.37 4.16
N LEU A 29 2.27 5.25 2.93
CA LEU A 29 1.06 4.50 2.63
C LEU A 29 1.45 3.16 2.03
N SER A 30 0.94 2.06 2.57
CA SER A 30 1.13 0.74 1.98
C SER A 30 -0.19 0.01 1.86
N ARG A 31 -0.30 -0.76 0.77
CA ARG A 31 -1.28 -1.84 0.69
C ARG A 31 -0.83 -2.99 1.60
N HIS A 32 -1.77 -3.83 2.00
CA HIS A 32 -1.46 -5.18 2.44
C HIS A 32 -0.72 -5.99 1.36
N GLY A 33 -0.06 -7.06 1.80
CA GLY A 33 0.60 -8.02 0.91
C GLY A 33 -0.40 -8.96 0.24
N ASP A 34 0.13 -9.93 -0.48
CA ASP A 34 -0.65 -11.06 -1.00
C ASP A 34 -1.52 -11.73 0.10
N ARG A 35 -2.75 -12.07 -0.28
CA ARG A 35 -3.79 -12.60 0.61
C ARG A 35 -4.64 -13.61 -0.15
N THR A 36 -5.41 -14.41 0.59
CA THR A 36 -6.45 -15.25 -0.03
C THR A 36 -7.47 -14.39 -0.76
N ASP A 37 -8.18 -14.98 -1.73
CA ASP A 37 -9.23 -14.27 -2.45
C ASP A 37 -10.43 -13.96 -1.55
N LYS A 38 -11.21 -12.94 -1.92
CA LYS A 38 -12.39 -12.50 -1.15
C LYS A 38 -13.63 -13.37 -1.39
N ARG A 39 -13.65 -14.19 -2.44
CA ARG A 39 -14.78 -15.06 -2.76
C ARG A 39 -14.87 -16.22 -1.77
N HIS A 40 -13.74 -16.61 -1.16
CA HIS A 40 -13.65 -17.68 -0.17
C HIS A 40 -13.21 -17.16 1.22
N PRO A 41 -14.10 -16.44 1.95
CA PRO A 41 -13.78 -15.93 3.29
C PRO A 41 -13.60 -17.07 4.32
N PRO A 42 -12.89 -16.81 5.44
CA PRO A 42 -12.31 -15.53 5.83
C PRO A 42 -11.01 -15.23 5.08
N THR A 43 -10.86 -13.98 4.66
CA THR A 43 -9.68 -13.52 3.94
C THR A 43 -8.46 -13.43 4.87
N LYS A 44 -7.31 -13.96 4.44
CA LYS A 44 -6.10 -14.05 5.26
C LYS A 44 -4.87 -13.58 4.51
N LEU A 45 -3.98 -12.88 5.22
CA LEU A 45 -2.63 -12.59 4.72
C LEU A 45 -1.88 -13.92 4.52
N THR A 46 -1.32 -14.14 3.33
CA THR A 46 -0.54 -15.35 3.08
C THR A 46 0.89 -15.20 3.61
N LYS A 47 1.64 -16.29 3.60
CA LYS A 47 3.09 -16.25 3.88
C LYS A 47 3.85 -15.43 2.84
N LEU A 48 3.43 -15.48 1.57
CA LEU A 48 3.98 -14.64 0.51
C LEU A 48 3.73 -13.16 0.83
N GLY A 49 2.51 -12.81 1.20
CA GLY A 49 2.14 -11.44 1.53
C GLY A 49 2.88 -10.91 2.76
N TYR A 50 3.03 -11.74 3.79
CA TYR A 50 3.86 -11.41 4.94
C TYR A 50 5.30 -11.08 4.53
N GLY A 51 5.93 -11.91 3.70
CA GLY A 51 7.28 -11.66 3.18
C GLY A 51 7.39 -10.39 2.34
N GLN A 52 6.39 -10.10 1.51
CA GLN A 52 6.35 -8.87 0.70
C GLN A 52 6.31 -7.61 1.58
N ILE A 53 5.51 -7.62 2.65
CA ILE A 53 5.36 -6.46 3.53
C ILE A 53 6.54 -6.30 4.48
N LEU A 54 7.13 -7.41 4.95
CA LEU A 54 8.40 -7.39 5.67
C LEU A 54 9.49 -6.71 4.82
N ALA A 55 9.65 -7.14 3.57
CA ALA A 55 10.62 -6.56 2.64
C ALA A 55 10.35 -5.07 2.35
N SER A 56 9.08 -4.66 2.30
CA SER A 56 8.71 -3.24 2.20
C SER A 56 9.20 -2.44 3.42
N GLY A 57 9.01 -2.96 4.63
CA GLY A 57 9.55 -2.37 5.86
C GLY A 57 11.08 -2.24 5.83
N GLU A 58 11.78 -3.28 5.39
CA GLU A 58 13.24 -3.29 5.23
C GLU A 58 13.72 -2.23 4.22
N TYR A 59 13.01 -2.07 3.11
CA TYR A 59 13.29 -1.03 2.13
C TYR A 59 13.21 0.36 2.78
N PHE A 60 12.11 0.67 3.49
CA PHE A 60 11.96 1.96 4.15
C PHE A 60 12.95 2.17 5.29
N ARG A 61 13.33 1.10 6.00
CA ARG A 61 14.43 1.14 6.97
C ARG A 61 15.73 1.60 6.31
N SER A 62 16.11 0.94 5.21
CA SER A 62 17.36 1.24 4.48
C SER A 62 17.40 2.67 3.94
N ARG A 63 16.24 3.22 3.59
CA ARG A 63 16.10 4.56 3.02
C ARG A 63 16.06 5.67 4.07
N TYR A 64 15.39 5.44 5.20
CA TYR A 64 15.02 6.51 6.13
C TYR A 64 15.49 6.32 7.58
N ILE A 65 15.80 5.11 8.03
CA ILE A 65 16.02 4.79 9.45
C ILE A 65 17.48 4.45 9.75
N SER A 66 18.08 3.55 8.97
CA SER A 66 19.43 3.02 9.20
C SER A 66 20.44 4.15 9.37
N SER A 67 21.43 3.96 10.24
CA SER A 67 22.48 4.95 10.51
C SER A 67 23.24 5.43 9.26
N ASN A 68 23.34 4.59 8.23
CA ASN A 68 23.96 4.86 6.94
C ASN A 68 22.97 5.20 5.82
N ALA A 69 21.69 5.41 6.14
CA ALA A 69 20.66 5.72 5.15
C ALA A 69 20.93 7.08 4.49
N THR A 70 20.87 7.12 3.16
CA THR A 70 21.15 8.34 2.38
C THR A 70 20.10 9.43 2.57
N HIS A 71 18.86 9.06 2.90
CA HIS A 71 17.75 9.98 3.14
C HIS A 71 17.31 9.89 4.60
N ARG A 72 18.25 9.63 5.52
CA ARG A 72 17.93 9.38 6.93
C ARG A 72 17.09 10.52 7.51
N ILE A 73 16.00 10.17 8.20
CA ILE A 73 15.19 11.14 8.91
C ILE A 73 16.01 11.75 10.05
N LEU A 74 16.06 13.08 10.13
CA LEU A 74 16.85 13.80 11.11
C LEU A 74 16.48 13.34 12.53
N GLY A 75 17.45 12.83 13.28
CA GLY A 75 17.28 12.45 14.69
C GLY A 75 16.36 11.26 14.94
N ILE A 76 16.03 10.45 13.92
CA ILE A 76 15.33 9.17 14.10
C ILE A 76 16.26 8.16 14.79
N SER A 77 15.75 7.36 15.71
CA SER A 77 16.51 6.25 16.28
C SER A 77 16.70 5.14 15.25
N SER A 78 17.94 4.70 15.03
CA SER A 78 18.29 3.68 14.03
C SER A 78 17.98 2.26 14.50
N ASP A 79 18.37 1.95 15.74
CA ASP A 79 18.46 0.56 16.20
C ASP A 79 17.28 0.22 17.11
N GLU A 80 17.16 0.91 18.25
CA GLU A 80 16.02 0.76 19.16
C GLU A 80 14.89 1.73 18.79
N VAL A 81 13.66 1.22 18.70
CA VAL A 81 12.48 2.03 18.38
C VAL A 81 12.18 3.02 19.51
N VAL A 82 11.93 4.27 19.14
CA VAL A 82 11.39 5.28 20.04
C VAL A 82 9.94 5.52 19.63
N ASN A 83 9.00 5.00 20.40
CA ASN A 83 7.57 5.01 20.03
C ASN A 83 7.00 6.43 19.80
N SER A 84 7.56 7.48 20.42
CA SER A 84 7.14 8.87 20.14
C SER A 84 7.59 9.40 18.76
N GLN A 85 8.47 8.68 18.06
CA GLN A 85 8.94 9.03 16.73
C GLN A 85 8.16 8.33 15.61
N ILE A 86 7.42 7.26 15.92
CA ILE A 86 6.74 6.41 14.94
C ILE A 86 5.24 6.37 15.25
N ASN A 87 4.40 6.63 14.26
CA ASN A 87 2.96 6.44 14.36
C ASN A 87 2.51 5.41 13.31
N VAL A 88 1.93 4.30 13.76
CA VAL A 88 1.50 3.21 12.88
C VAL A 88 0.01 3.06 13.02
N VAL A 89 -0.70 3.21 11.91
CA VAL A 89 -2.15 3.21 11.87
C VAL A 89 -2.65 2.19 10.85
N THR A 90 -3.74 1.53 11.18
CA THR A 90 -4.45 0.59 10.31
C THR A 90 -5.94 0.68 10.63
N THR A 91 -6.76 -0.12 9.97
CA THR A 91 -8.17 -0.29 10.32
C THR A 91 -8.44 -1.70 10.86
N ASP A 92 -9.60 -1.89 11.50
CA ASP A 92 -10.00 -3.16 12.14
C ASP A 92 -10.27 -4.26 11.10
N ASP A 93 -9.17 -4.82 10.60
CA ASP A 93 -9.13 -5.86 9.58
C ASP A 93 -7.87 -6.72 9.79
N THR A 94 -8.06 -8.05 9.83
CA THR A 94 -6.95 -8.95 10.17
C THR A 94 -5.82 -8.95 9.14
N VAL A 95 -6.12 -8.75 7.85
CA VAL A 95 -5.10 -8.68 6.80
C VAL A 95 -4.32 -7.38 6.93
N LEU A 96 -5.00 -6.26 7.14
CA LEU A 96 -4.36 -4.96 7.30
C LEU A 96 -3.52 -4.88 8.59
N MET A 97 -4.05 -5.38 9.71
CA MET A 97 -3.34 -5.41 11.00
C MET A 97 -2.10 -6.29 10.93
N ASN A 98 -2.20 -7.50 10.36
CA ASN A 98 -1.04 -8.38 10.19
C ASN A 98 -0.01 -7.78 9.23
N SER A 99 -0.46 -7.05 8.19
CA SER A 99 0.44 -6.33 7.29
C SER A 99 1.16 -5.19 8.01
N ALA A 100 0.46 -4.40 8.82
CA ALA A 100 1.09 -3.35 9.62
C ALA A 100 2.14 -3.92 10.59
N GLN A 101 1.85 -5.06 11.23
CA GLN A 101 2.80 -5.78 12.07
C GLN A 101 4.02 -6.27 11.29
N ALA A 102 3.83 -6.90 10.13
CA ALA A 102 4.93 -7.33 9.27
C ALA A 102 5.81 -6.14 8.81
N PHE A 103 5.18 -5.01 8.50
CA PHE A 103 5.89 -3.81 8.07
C PHE A 103 6.82 -3.27 9.16
N VAL A 104 6.31 -3.14 10.40
CA VAL A 104 7.12 -2.63 11.52
C VAL A 104 8.24 -3.58 11.92
N GLN A 105 8.08 -4.89 11.66
CA GLN A 105 9.13 -5.89 11.86
C GLN A 105 10.29 -5.70 10.88
N GLY A 106 10.00 -5.34 9.62
CA GLY A 106 11.04 -4.97 8.65
C GLY A 106 11.65 -3.60 8.94
N LEU A 107 10.84 -2.66 9.44
CA LEU A 107 11.26 -1.29 9.76
C LEU A 107 12.23 -1.23 10.96
N TYR A 108 11.90 -1.98 12.02
CA TYR A 108 12.65 -2.11 13.27
C TYR A 108 12.88 -3.59 13.60
N PRO A 109 13.92 -4.22 13.01
CA PRO A 109 14.21 -5.64 13.21
C PRO A 109 14.68 -5.94 14.64
N PRO A 110 14.73 -7.22 15.04
CA PRO A 110 15.22 -7.59 16.36
C PRO A 110 16.66 -7.12 16.64
N ILE A 111 16.90 -6.56 17.83
CA ILE A 111 18.19 -5.93 18.21
C ILE A 111 19.10 -6.84 19.04
N GLY A 112 18.78 -8.13 19.14
CA GLY A 112 19.61 -9.11 19.82
C GLY A 112 19.85 -8.74 21.28
N THR A 113 21.11 -8.78 21.70
CA THR A 113 21.54 -8.51 23.08
C THR A 113 21.36 -7.05 23.51
N LEU A 114 21.10 -6.12 22.58
CA LEU A 114 20.80 -4.73 22.93
C LEU A 114 19.46 -4.63 23.68
N ALA A 115 18.53 -5.55 23.43
CA ALA A 115 17.25 -5.66 24.14
C ALA A 115 17.40 -6.34 25.52
N SER A 116 18.32 -5.86 26.35
CA SER A 116 18.50 -6.35 27.72
C SER A 116 18.20 -5.26 28.73
N GLU A 117 17.53 -5.63 29.83
CA GLU A 117 17.21 -4.71 30.93
C GLU A 117 17.95 -5.15 32.19
N LYS A 118 18.63 -4.20 32.85
CA LYS A 118 19.20 -4.45 34.17
C LYS A 118 18.25 -3.96 35.25
N LEU A 119 17.72 -4.90 36.02
CA LEU A 119 16.85 -4.62 37.15
C LEU A 119 17.63 -4.02 38.32
N ARG A 120 16.91 -3.34 39.22
CA ARG A 120 17.47 -2.68 40.41
C ARG A 120 18.29 -3.62 41.31
N ASN A 121 17.93 -4.90 41.38
CA ASN A 121 18.64 -5.91 42.17
C ASN A 121 19.92 -6.45 41.50
N GLY A 122 20.27 -5.94 40.32
CA GLY A 122 21.45 -6.37 39.56
C GLY A 122 21.19 -7.51 38.57
N THR A 123 20.02 -8.15 38.59
CA THR A 123 19.63 -9.16 37.61
C THR A 123 19.51 -8.53 36.23
N VAL A 124 20.04 -9.22 35.21
CA VAL A 124 19.85 -8.83 33.80
C VAL A 124 18.78 -9.72 33.20
N VAL A 125 17.70 -9.10 32.73
CA VAL A 125 16.69 -9.74 31.90
C VAL A 125 17.20 -9.73 30.47
N GLY A 126 17.44 -10.92 29.91
CA GLY A 126 17.90 -11.09 28.53
C GLY A 126 16.81 -10.79 27.51
N ASN A 127 17.19 -10.78 26.23
CA ASN A 127 16.28 -10.47 25.15
C ASN A 127 15.22 -11.57 24.93
N VAL A 128 13.98 -11.18 24.67
CA VAL A 128 12.88 -12.08 24.30
C VAL A 128 12.78 -12.13 22.77
N ASN A 129 12.57 -13.33 22.21
CA ASN A 129 12.39 -13.55 20.77
C ASN A 129 13.46 -12.86 19.89
N GLY A 130 14.74 -13.00 20.25
CA GLY A 130 15.85 -12.39 19.50
C GLY A 130 15.97 -10.88 19.66
N GLY A 131 15.25 -10.26 20.61
CA GLY A 131 15.22 -8.81 20.80
C GLY A 131 14.17 -8.12 19.93
N TYR A 132 13.06 -8.82 19.69
CA TYR A 132 11.90 -8.28 18.95
C TYR A 132 11.44 -6.96 19.58
N GLN A 133 11.22 -5.95 18.74
CA GLN A 133 10.85 -4.61 19.18
C GLN A 133 9.34 -4.41 19.14
N LEU A 134 8.79 -3.85 20.22
CA LEU A 134 7.34 -3.63 20.36
C LEU A 134 6.97 -2.26 19.79
N VAL A 135 6.46 -2.25 18.56
CA VAL A 135 5.90 -1.06 17.91
C VAL A 135 4.36 -1.13 17.98
N PRO A 136 3.70 -0.19 18.67
CA PRO A 136 2.24 -0.15 18.72
C PRO A 136 1.64 0.09 17.33
N VAL A 137 0.57 -0.66 17.03
CA VAL A 137 -0.27 -0.42 15.85
C VAL A 137 -1.63 0.06 16.33
N HIS A 138 -1.99 1.27 15.91
CA HIS A 138 -3.26 1.89 16.25
C HIS A 138 -4.32 1.54 15.21
N VAL A 139 -5.53 1.27 15.68
CA VAL A 139 -6.67 0.98 14.82
C VAL A 139 -7.56 2.22 14.77
N LEU A 140 -7.83 2.72 13.57
CA LEU A 140 -8.88 3.71 13.37
C LEU A 140 -10.23 3.01 13.53
N ASP A 141 -11.08 3.60 14.38
CA ASP A 141 -12.46 3.18 14.51
C ASP A 141 -13.21 3.57 13.23
N ASN A 142 -13.42 2.57 12.39
CA ASN A 142 -14.25 2.69 11.22
C ASN A 142 -15.42 1.75 11.43
N SER A 143 -16.64 2.23 11.27
CA SER A 143 -17.89 1.51 11.53
C SER A 143 -18.14 0.22 10.72
N ALA A 144 -17.18 -0.21 9.88
CA ALA A 144 -17.25 -1.41 9.06
C ALA A 144 -16.28 -2.49 9.59
N LYS A 145 -16.82 -3.62 10.07
CA LYS A 145 -16.07 -4.83 10.45
C LYS A 145 -15.73 -5.69 9.22
N ASN A 146 -14.57 -6.35 9.20
CA ASN A 146 -14.12 -7.31 8.15
C ASN A 146 -14.11 -6.73 6.72
N LYS A 147 -13.37 -5.63 6.54
CA LYS A 147 -13.30 -4.87 5.28
C LYS A 147 -12.70 -5.69 4.15
N GLU A 148 -11.72 -6.55 4.44
CA GLU A 148 -11.09 -7.38 3.42
C GLU A 148 -12.04 -8.44 2.86
N ASP A 149 -13.04 -8.92 3.61
CA ASP A 149 -14.04 -9.86 3.10
C ASP A 149 -15.06 -9.20 2.15
N THR A 150 -15.08 -7.86 2.08
CA THR A 150 -15.99 -7.13 1.18
C THR A 150 -15.37 -6.95 -0.21
N ALA A 151 -16.12 -7.32 -1.25
CA ALA A 151 -15.73 -7.07 -2.64
C ALA A 151 -15.60 -5.57 -2.96
N TRP A 152 -16.23 -4.71 -2.15
CA TRP A 152 -16.18 -3.26 -2.30
C TRP A 152 -15.01 -2.64 -1.51
N LEU A 153 -13.98 -2.19 -2.21
CA LEU A 153 -12.75 -1.71 -1.57
C LEU A 153 -12.86 -0.34 -0.88
N GLN A 154 -13.97 0.42 -1.02
CA GLN A 154 -14.11 1.76 -0.39
C GLN A 154 -15.16 1.87 0.72
N GLY A 155 -15.84 0.78 1.10
CA GLY A 155 -17.04 0.81 1.95
C GLY A 155 -16.85 1.30 3.38
N THR A 156 -15.67 1.81 3.74
CA THR A 156 -15.22 1.94 5.12
C THR A 156 -15.23 3.34 5.68
N SER A 157 -15.74 4.32 4.92
CA SER A 157 -15.89 5.70 5.41
C SER A 157 -17.06 5.86 6.37
N GLY A 158 -18.01 4.91 6.37
CA GLY A 158 -19.28 5.03 7.10
C GLY A 158 -20.17 6.18 6.61
N CYS A 159 -19.77 6.88 5.54
CA CYS A 159 -20.49 8.03 5.00
C CYS A 159 -21.67 7.56 4.15
N THR A 160 -22.88 7.69 4.69
CA THR A 160 -24.13 7.28 4.02
C THR A 160 -24.28 7.89 2.62
N ASN A 161 -23.88 9.15 2.42
CA ASN A 161 -24.00 9.81 1.12
C ASN A 161 -23.01 9.24 0.10
N ALA A 162 -21.77 8.95 0.51
CA ALA A 162 -20.78 8.30 -0.35
C ALA A 162 -21.21 6.88 -0.72
N ILE A 163 -21.75 6.11 0.23
CA ILE A 163 -22.27 4.76 -0.01
C ILE A 163 -23.42 4.81 -1.02
N LYS A 164 -24.41 5.68 -0.81
CA LYS A 164 -25.54 5.84 -1.73
C LYS A 164 -25.08 6.22 -3.14
N ASP A 165 -24.18 7.19 -3.24
CA ASP A 165 -23.70 7.65 -4.54
C ASP A 165 -22.81 6.61 -5.25
N SER A 166 -22.00 5.85 -4.51
CA SER A 166 -21.25 4.69 -5.02
C SER A 166 -22.17 3.59 -5.56
N GLU A 167 -23.29 3.31 -4.88
CA GLU A 167 -24.28 2.33 -5.35
C GLU A 167 -25.02 2.82 -6.60
N ASN A 168 -25.27 4.13 -6.73
CA ASN A 168 -25.88 4.71 -7.94
C ASN A 168 -25.02 4.50 -9.20
N TYR A 169 -23.71 4.22 -9.07
CA TYR A 169 -22.86 3.86 -10.21
C TYR A 169 -23.41 2.63 -10.95
N LYS A 170 -23.96 1.64 -10.23
CA LYS A 170 -24.50 0.41 -10.82
C LYS A 170 -25.70 0.67 -11.74
N SER A 171 -26.39 1.80 -11.56
CA SER A 171 -27.53 2.21 -12.41
C SER A 171 -27.13 3.27 -13.46
N SER A 172 -25.85 3.58 -13.59
CA SER A 172 -25.37 4.57 -14.55
C SER A 172 -25.31 4.00 -15.96
N LYS A 173 -25.50 4.87 -16.96
CA LYS A 173 -25.33 4.53 -18.39
C LYS A 173 -23.96 3.93 -18.66
N GLU A 174 -22.91 4.46 -18.04
CA GLU A 174 -21.54 3.96 -18.19
C GLU A 174 -21.42 2.50 -17.73
N PHE A 175 -21.96 2.18 -16.55
CA PHE A 175 -21.90 0.83 -16.00
C PHE A 175 -22.62 -0.18 -16.89
N GLU A 176 -23.85 0.15 -17.30
CA GLU A 176 -24.67 -0.70 -18.17
C GLU A 176 -24.01 -0.89 -19.55
N ASP A 177 -23.42 0.16 -20.12
CA ASP A 177 -22.73 0.09 -21.41
C ASP A 177 -21.52 -0.84 -21.35
N VAL A 178 -20.68 -0.72 -20.31
CA VAL A 178 -19.51 -1.60 -20.14
C VAL A 178 -19.95 -3.03 -19.87
N LYS A 179 -20.98 -3.21 -19.04
CA LYS A 179 -21.55 -4.54 -18.74
C LYS A 179 -22.01 -5.23 -20.02
N SER A 180 -22.82 -4.56 -20.84
CA SER A 180 -23.32 -5.13 -22.10
C SER A 180 -22.18 -5.39 -23.10
N GLN A 181 -21.22 -4.47 -23.22
CA GLN A 181 -20.08 -4.63 -24.15
C GLN A 181 -19.13 -5.77 -23.76
N THR A 182 -19.08 -6.16 -22.48
CA THR A 182 -18.13 -7.14 -21.96
C THR A 182 -18.78 -8.46 -21.56
N GLU A 183 -20.09 -8.58 -21.70
CA GLU A 183 -20.87 -9.80 -21.41
C GLU A 183 -20.29 -11.02 -22.12
N GLY A 184 -20.11 -10.95 -23.46
CA GLY A 184 -19.54 -12.06 -24.23
C GLY A 184 -18.11 -12.44 -23.80
N PHE A 185 -17.32 -11.48 -23.32
CA PHE A 185 -15.97 -11.74 -22.81
C PHE A 185 -16.01 -12.55 -21.52
N TYR A 186 -16.82 -12.16 -20.54
CA TYR A 186 -16.95 -12.93 -19.29
C TYR A 186 -17.55 -14.32 -19.53
N HIS A 187 -18.59 -14.43 -20.36
CA HIS A 187 -19.17 -15.73 -20.71
C HIS A 187 -18.17 -16.67 -21.40
N SER A 188 -17.25 -16.14 -22.20
CA SER A 188 -16.21 -16.95 -22.86
C SER A 188 -15.21 -17.59 -21.88
N LEU A 189 -15.15 -17.12 -20.63
CA LEU A 189 -14.21 -17.54 -19.60
C LEU A 189 -14.87 -18.31 -18.44
N GLU A 190 -16.18 -18.55 -18.48
CA GLU A 190 -16.93 -19.18 -17.37
C GLU A 190 -16.36 -20.52 -16.91
N SER A 191 -15.85 -21.30 -17.86
CA SER A 191 -15.25 -22.61 -17.57
C SER A 191 -13.97 -22.52 -16.72
N VAL A 192 -13.44 -21.32 -16.49
CA VAL A 192 -12.31 -21.06 -15.58
C VAL A 192 -12.75 -21.02 -14.13
N TRP A 193 -13.97 -20.56 -13.86
CA TRP A 193 -14.44 -20.23 -12.51
C TRP A 193 -15.86 -20.72 -12.20
N SER A 194 -16.32 -21.74 -12.93
CA SER A 194 -17.66 -22.33 -12.79
C SER A 194 -17.99 -22.79 -11.37
N ASP A 195 -16.96 -23.14 -10.59
CA ASP A 195 -17.11 -23.58 -9.21
C ASP A 195 -17.23 -22.40 -8.22
N SER A 196 -16.89 -21.19 -8.66
CA SER A 196 -16.87 -19.97 -7.84
C SER A 196 -17.94 -18.96 -8.24
N PHE A 197 -18.34 -18.89 -9.50
CA PHE A 197 -19.35 -17.95 -10.01
C PHE A 197 -20.36 -18.65 -10.91
N THR A 198 -21.64 -18.30 -10.76
CA THR A 198 -22.67 -18.74 -11.70
C THR A 198 -22.56 -17.96 -13.02
N SER A 199 -23.27 -18.43 -14.05
CA SER A 199 -23.30 -17.72 -15.33
C SER A 199 -23.85 -16.29 -15.19
N GLU A 200 -24.89 -16.10 -14.36
CA GLU A 200 -25.47 -14.78 -14.06
C GLU A 200 -24.52 -13.88 -13.27
N GLN A 201 -23.53 -14.45 -12.59
CA GLN A 201 -22.49 -13.72 -11.87
C GLN A 201 -21.28 -13.42 -12.76
N SER A 202 -21.18 -14.02 -13.94
CA SER A 202 -20.05 -13.88 -14.86
C SER A 202 -20.24 -12.66 -15.75
N ASP A 203 -20.20 -11.47 -15.13
CA ASP A 203 -20.37 -10.20 -15.81
C ASP A 203 -19.57 -9.07 -15.15
N PHE A 204 -19.68 -7.86 -15.72
CA PHE A 204 -19.04 -6.66 -15.17
C PHE A 204 -19.53 -6.27 -13.77
N THR A 205 -20.66 -6.80 -13.30
CA THR A 205 -21.15 -6.58 -11.91
C THR A 205 -20.22 -7.21 -10.89
N ASN A 206 -19.54 -8.30 -11.24
CA ASN A 206 -18.60 -9.00 -10.36
C ASN A 206 -17.14 -8.86 -10.82
N ALA A 207 -16.83 -7.89 -11.69
CA ALA A 207 -15.51 -7.72 -12.30
C ALA A 207 -14.35 -7.83 -11.31
N TYR A 208 -14.41 -7.09 -10.19
CA TYR A 208 -13.38 -7.17 -9.16
C TYR A 208 -13.30 -8.53 -8.48
N SER A 209 -14.43 -9.12 -8.08
CA SER A 209 -14.46 -10.42 -7.41
C SER A 209 -13.91 -11.54 -8.29
N ILE A 210 -14.28 -11.53 -9.58
CA ILE A 210 -13.79 -12.50 -10.57
C ILE A 210 -12.28 -12.34 -10.74
N TYR A 211 -11.81 -11.12 -10.98
CA TYR A 211 -10.38 -10.86 -11.13
C TYR A 211 -9.58 -11.21 -9.87
N ASP A 212 -10.09 -10.91 -8.67
CA ASP A 212 -9.44 -11.23 -7.40
C ASP A 212 -9.25 -12.75 -7.24
N ALA A 213 -10.29 -13.55 -7.54
CA ALA A 213 -10.24 -15.00 -7.51
C ALA A 213 -9.27 -15.57 -8.57
N VAL A 214 -9.33 -15.07 -9.81
CA VAL A 214 -8.43 -15.49 -10.89
C VAL A 214 -6.97 -15.14 -10.57
N ASN A 215 -6.71 -13.93 -10.08
CA ASN A 215 -5.37 -13.49 -9.71
C ASN A 215 -4.80 -14.32 -8.56
N TYR A 216 -5.61 -14.65 -7.55
CA TYR A 216 -5.19 -15.57 -6.49
C TYR A 216 -4.88 -16.96 -7.06
N ALA A 217 -5.75 -17.50 -7.90
CA ALA A 217 -5.56 -18.83 -8.50
C ALA A 217 -4.28 -18.90 -9.34
N LEU A 218 -3.97 -17.85 -10.12
CA LEU A 218 -2.74 -17.76 -10.91
C LEU A 218 -1.45 -17.77 -10.06
N ILE A 219 -1.53 -17.36 -8.79
CA ILE A 219 -0.37 -17.30 -7.89
C ILE A 219 -0.26 -18.57 -7.04
N HIS A 220 -1.38 -19.11 -6.56
CA HIS A 220 -1.40 -20.11 -5.49
C HIS A 220 -1.93 -21.48 -5.90
N ASN A 221 -2.77 -21.57 -6.94
CA ASN A 221 -3.37 -22.85 -7.29
C ASN A 221 -2.44 -23.67 -8.17
N GLU A 222 -2.31 -24.96 -7.86
CA GLU A 222 -1.56 -25.90 -8.69
C GLU A 222 -2.24 -26.11 -10.06
N THR A 223 -3.56 -26.01 -10.10
CA THR A 223 -4.37 -26.17 -11.31
C THR A 223 -5.50 -25.15 -11.35
N ILE A 224 -5.87 -24.72 -12.55
CA ILE A 224 -7.00 -23.84 -12.82
C ILE A 224 -7.83 -24.50 -13.94
N PRO A 225 -9.15 -24.69 -13.77
CA PRO A 225 -10.02 -25.14 -14.85
C PRO A 225 -9.83 -24.28 -16.10
N SER A 226 -9.75 -24.91 -17.27
CA SER A 226 -9.62 -24.24 -18.57
C SER A 226 -8.55 -23.13 -18.59
N SER A 227 -7.42 -23.35 -17.90
CA SER A 227 -6.34 -22.37 -17.72
C SER A 227 -5.78 -21.79 -19.02
N GLU A 228 -5.90 -22.53 -20.12
CA GLU A 228 -5.52 -22.10 -21.47
C GLU A 228 -6.31 -20.86 -21.96
N LEU A 229 -7.49 -20.59 -21.39
CA LEU A 229 -8.27 -19.40 -21.68
C LEU A 229 -7.74 -18.14 -20.97
N LEU A 230 -6.93 -18.31 -19.92
CA LEU A 230 -6.29 -17.21 -19.19
C LEU A 230 -5.01 -16.72 -19.90
N THR A 231 -5.15 -16.28 -21.15
CA THR A 231 -4.03 -15.64 -21.88
C THR A 231 -3.61 -14.33 -21.19
N THR A 232 -2.42 -13.83 -21.53
CA THR A 232 -1.94 -12.53 -21.01
C THR A 232 -2.94 -11.40 -21.30
N GLU A 233 -3.56 -11.41 -22.47
CA GLU A 233 -4.58 -10.45 -22.88
C GLU A 233 -5.87 -10.60 -22.07
N ALA A 234 -6.34 -11.83 -21.84
CA ALA A 234 -7.54 -12.09 -21.05
C ALA A 234 -7.36 -11.64 -19.60
N VAL A 235 -6.23 -12.00 -18.97
CA VAL A 235 -5.90 -11.58 -17.60
C VAL A 235 -5.76 -10.06 -17.50
N PHE A 236 -5.12 -9.43 -18.49
CA PHE A 236 -5.02 -7.97 -18.55
C PHE A 236 -6.39 -7.30 -18.69
N GLN A 237 -7.30 -7.86 -19.50
CA GLN A 237 -8.65 -7.35 -19.67
C GLN A 237 -9.49 -7.52 -18.40
N LEU A 238 -9.43 -8.67 -17.73
CA LEU A 238 -10.09 -8.89 -16.43
C LEU A 238 -9.63 -7.85 -15.40
N ARG A 239 -8.31 -7.63 -15.31
CA ARG A 239 -7.73 -6.59 -14.44
C ARG A 239 -8.26 -5.21 -14.78
N THR A 240 -8.25 -4.85 -16.07
CA THR A 240 -8.67 -3.52 -16.53
C THR A 240 -10.14 -3.27 -16.22
N LEU A 241 -10.99 -4.28 -16.37
CA LEU A 241 -12.42 -4.19 -16.04
C LEU A 241 -12.63 -4.10 -14.52
N ALA A 242 -11.88 -4.86 -13.72
CA ALA A 242 -11.90 -4.72 -12.26
C ALA A 242 -11.47 -3.31 -11.82
N ASP A 243 -10.38 -2.78 -12.38
CA ASP A 243 -9.89 -1.43 -12.10
C ASP A 243 -10.96 -0.37 -12.48
N LYS A 244 -11.57 -0.50 -13.67
CA LYS A 244 -12.66 0.39 -14.11
C LYS A 244 -13.87 0.32 -13.18
N GLN A 245 -14.27 -0.88 -12.76
CA GLN A 245 -15.38 -1.06 -11.84
C GLN A 245 -15.10 -0.36 -10.50
N GLN A 246 -13.92 -0.61 -9.92
CA GLN A 246 -13.56 -0.01 -8.63
C GLN A 246 -13.39 1.51 -8.72
N TRP A 247 -12.89 2.03 -9.85
CA TRP A 247 -12.83 3.47 -10.10
C TRP A 247 -14.22 4.11 -10.08
N GLY A 248 -15.17 3.57 -10.83
CA GLY A 248 -16.51 4.16 -10.94
C GLY A 248 -17.28 4.15 -9.61
N HIS A 249 -17.05 3.16 -8.76
CA HIS A 249 -17.58 3.16 -7.40
C HIS A 249 -16.85 4.14 -6.46
N ALA A 250 -15.56 4.42 -6.69
CA ALA A 250 -14.73 5.22 -5.79
C ALA A 250 -14.77 6.72 -6.11
N PHE A 251 -15.00 7.07 -7.37
CA PHE A 251 -14.85 8.44 -7.85
C PHE A 251 -15.88 8.81 -8.91
N ASN A 252 -16.38 10.04 -8.81
CA ASN A 252 -17.15 10.71 -9.84
C ASN A 252 -16.95 12.23 -9.66
N GLU A 253 -16.47 12.91 -10.69
CA GLU A 253 -16.20 14.35 -10.65
C GLU A 253 -17.45 15.17 -10.31
N SER A 254 -18.61 14.75 -10.83
CA SER A 254 -19.89 15.41 -10.56
C SER A 254 -20.44 15.12 -9.16
N ALA A 255 -19.84 14.15 -8.44
CA ALA A 255 -20.25 13.76 -7.09
C ALA A 255 -19.02 13.57 -6.17
N PRO A 256 -18.36 14.67 -5.74
CA PRO A 256 -17.12 14.62 -4.95
C PRO A 256 -17.23 13.80 -3.65
N VAL A 257 -18.44 13.68 -3.09
CA VAL A 257 -18.71 12.87 -1.89
C VAL A 257 -18.30 11.40 -2.05
N ARG A 258 -18.29 10.86 -3.28
CA ARG A 258 -17.85 9.49 -3.56
C ARG A 258 -16.39 9.27 -3.14
N ALA A 259 -15.57 10.29 -3.29
CA ALA A 259 -14.14 10.29 -3.01
C ALA A 259 -13.79 10.58 -1.54
N ILE A 260 -14.77 10.65 -0.62
CA ILE A 260 -14.57 11.14 0.75
C ILE A 260 -13.46 10.39 1.51
N ALA A 261 -13.30 9.09 1.29
CA ALA A 261 -12.24 8.30 1.93
C ALA A 261 -10.83 8.81 1.56
N GLY A 262 -10.63 9.17 0.29
CA GLY A 262 -9.38 9.76 -0.17
C GLY A 262 -9.18 11.19 0.31
N SER A 263 -10.25 11.98 0.40
CA SER A 263 -10.19 13.33 0.96
C SER A 263 -9.80 13.31 2.44
N THR A 264 -10.38 12.41 3.24
CA THR A 264 -10.02 12.26 4.65
C THR A 264 -8.59 11.74 4.83
N PHE A 265 -8.15 10.85 3.95
CA PHE A 265 -6.77 10.37 3.94
C PHE A 265 -5.78 11.50 3.60
N ALA A 266 -6.06 12.31 2.57
CA ALA A 266 -5.21 13.45 2.22
C ALA A 266 -5.11 14.46 3.38
N ALA A 267 -6.20 14.70 4.11
CA ALA A 267 -6.20 15.54 5.30
C ALA A 267 -5.32 14.97 6.42
N ASP A 268 -5.31 13.64 6.63
CA ASP A 268 -4.43 12.97 7.59
C ASP A 268 -2.94 13.11 7.22
N VAL A 269 -2.61 12.93 5.93
CA VAL A 269 -1.24 13.15 5.42
C VAL A 269 -0.78 14.59 5.67
N ILE A 270 -1.61 15.58 5.31
CA ILE A 270 -1.29 17.00 5.51
C ILE A 270 -1.10 17.30 7.00
N SER A 271 -2.04 16.84 7.84
CA SER A 271 -1.97 17.05 9.29
C SER A 271 -0.69 16.46 9.88
N HIS A 272 -0.26 15.27 9.43
CA HIS A 272 1.00 14.68 9.85
C HIS A 272 2.21 15.54 9.46
N LEU A 273 2.26 15.99 8.20
CA LEU A 273 3.39 16.79 7.71
C LEU A 273 3.46 18.17 8.37
N GLU A 274 2.32 18.81 8.64
CA GLU A 274 2.25 20.05 9.43
C GLU A 274 2.82 19.84 10.84
N ASN A 275 2.43 18.75 11.52
CA ASN A 275 2.98 18.40 12.84
C ASN A 275 4.51 18.18 12.81
N VAL A 276 5.03 17.55 11.75
CA VAL A 276 6.49 17.39 11.55
C VAL A 276 7.15 18.76 11.43
N ILE A 277 6.57 19.68 10.66
CA ILE A 277 7.12 21.04 10.44
C ILE A 277 7.07 21.85 11.75
N GLU A 278 5.92 21.92 12.40
CA GLU A 278 5.71 22.69 13.63
C GLU A 278 6.59 22.19 14.79
N SER A 279 6.74 20.87 14.90
CA SER A 279 7.64 20.27 15.89
C SER A 279 9.11 20.45 15.55
N LYS A 280 9.45 20.95 14.35
CA LYS A 280 10.81 20.99 13.78
C LYS A 280 11.43 19.59 13.72
N GLY A 281 10.63 18.61 13.34
CA GLY A 281 10.99 17.20 13.26
C GLY A 281 11.30 16.59 14.62
N ARG A 282 10.76 17.08 15.74
CA ARG A 282 11.03 16.49 17.07
C ARG A 282 10.16 15.28 17.39
N ASN A 283 8.90 15.28 16.95
CA ASN A 283 7.90 14.25 17.25
C ASN A 283 7.31 13.67 15.97
N SER A 284 6.74 12.46 16.06
CA SER A 284 5.98 11.81 14.97
C SER A 284 6.66 11.93 13.62
N LYS A 285 7.92 11.49 13.56
CA LYS A 285 8.81 11.63 12.41
C LYS A 285 8.41 10.70 11.26
N LEU A 286 7.84 9.54 11.57
CA LEU A 286 7.36 8.60 10.56
C LEU A 286 5.93 8.22 10.88
N ALA A 287 5.03 8.43 9.92
CA ALA A 287 3.70 7.82 9.91
C ALA A 287 3.65 6.67 8.90
N PHE A 288 2.96 5.60 9.28
CA PHE A 288 2.62 4.50 8.39
C PHE A 288 1.12 4.21 8.45
N ASN A 289 0.50 4.05 7.29
CA ASN A 289 -0.89 3.66 7.15
C ASN A 289 -1.02 2.41 6.26
N SER A 290 -1.52 1.31 6.82
CA SER A 290 -1.90 0.09 6.09
C SER A 290 -3.36 0.18 5.66
N THR A 291 -3.61 0.22 4.35
CA THR A 291 -4.96 0.39 3.79
C THR A 291 -5.21 -0.49 2.56
N HIS A 292 -6.45 -0.59 2.11
CA HIS A 292 -6.77 -1.18 0.80
C HIS A 292 -6.46 -0.16 -0.32
N THR A 293 -5.83 -0.59 -1.41
CA THR A 293 -5.26 0.26 -2.49
C THR A 293 -6.22 1.29 -3.07
N ALA A 294 -7.52 0.97 -3.15
CA ALA A 294 -8.49 1.87 -3.74
C ALA A 294 -8.79 3.08 -2.84
N HIS A 295 -8.58 3.00 -1.50
CA HIS A 295 -9.01 4.02 -0.53
C HIS A 295 -8.35 5.38 -0.72
N SER A 296 -7.12 5.36 -1.20
CA SER A 296 -6.26 6.53 -1.19
C SER A 296 -5.82 6.90 -2.59
N PHE A 297 -5.44 5.94 -3.45
CA PHE A 297 -4.75 6.30 -4.70
C PHE A 297 -5.68 6.94 -5.73
N HIS A 298 -6.84 6.33 -6.00
CA HIS A 298 -7.74 6.81 -7.05
C HIS A 298 -8.42 8.15 -6.70
N SER A 299 -8.72 8.36 -5.41
CA SER A 299 -9.34 9.58 -4.89
C SER A 299 -8.35 10.72 -4.62
N SER A 300 -7.06 10.42 -4.37
CA SER A 300 -6.02 11.46 -4.21
C SER A 300 -5.47 11.97 -5.54
N VAL A 301 -5.45 11.16 -6.60
CA VAL A 301 -5.00 11.60 -7.94
C VAL A 301 -5.93 12.66 -8.54
N SER A 302 -7.22 12.68 -8.17
CA SER A 302 -8.18 13.69 -8.63
C SER A 302 -8.10 15.04 -7.90
N HIS A 303 -7.40 15.11 -6.75
CA HIS A 303 -7.12 16.35 -6.02
C HIS A 303 -5.70 16.88 -6.28
N SER A 304 -5.13 16.52 -7.44
CA SER A 304 -3.73 16.79 -7.82
C SER A 304 -3.35 18.27 -7.89
N SER A 305 -4.29 19.21 -7.81
CA SER A 305 -4.01 20.64 -7.63
C SER A 305 -3.53 21.00 -6.20
N LEU A 306 -3.79 20.16 -5.19
CA LEU A 306 -3.36 20.37 -3.80
C LEU A 306 -2.08 19.59 -3.43
N LEU A 307 -1.65 18.61 -4.23
CA LEU A 307 -0.59 17.66 -3.88
C LEU A 307 0.73 17.80 -4.67
N SER A 308 0.94 18.91 -5.38
CA SER A 308 2.11 19.18 -6.24
C SER A 308 3.49 19.14 -5.54
N ILE A 309 3.54 18.92 -4.22
CA ILE A 309 4.75 18.89 -3.37
C ILE A 309 5.06 17.46 -2.87
N LEU A 310 4.18 16.49 -3.08
CA LEU A 310 4.35 15.11 -2.60
C LEU A 310 4.92 14.21 -3.69
N THR A 311 6.12 13.66 -3.47
CA THR A 311 6.66 12.58 -4.30
C THR A 311 5.94 11.28 -3.93
N PHE A 312 4.96 10.87 -4.72
CA PHE A 312 4.35 9.54 -4.60
C PHE A 312 5.24 8.50 -5.26
N THR A 313 5.88 7.64 -4.47
CA THR A 313 6.49 6.41 -4.99
C THR A 313 5.51 5.26 -4.78
N VAL A 314 4.81 4.85 -5.85
CA VAL A 314 3.96 3.66 -5.83
C VAL A 314 4.83 2.46 -6.11
N PHE A 315 5.03 1.62 -5.09
CA PHE A 315 5.51 0.26 -5.32
C PHE A 315 4.31 -0.64 -5.56
N GLN A 316 3.98 -0.87 -6.82
CA GLN A 316 3.23 -2.05 -7.18
C GLN A 316 4.22 -3.21 -7.04
N THR A 317 3.96 -4.14 -6.12
CA THR A 317 4.77 -5.35 -5.97
C THR A 317 4.57 -6.23 -7.20
N THR A 318 5.18 -5.86 -8.32
CA THR A 318 5.42 -6.82 -9.40
C THR A 318 6.38 -7.85 -8.83
N VAL A 319 5.92 -9.09 -8.80
CA VAL A 319 6.73 -10.27 -8.48
C VAL A 319 8.07 -10.15 -9.22
N PRO A 320 9.23 -10.10 -8.53
CA PRO A 320 10.50 -10.18 -9.23
C PRO A 320 10.57 -11.54 -9.93
N PRO A 321 11.08 -11.63 -11.17
CA PRO A 321 11.24 -12.90 -11.86
C PRO A 321 12.03 -13.86 -10.97
N SER A 322 11.54 -15.09 -10.90
CA SER A 322 12.00 -16.16 -10.02
C SER A 322 13.46 -16.55 -10.27
N HIS A 323 14.40 -15.81 -9.70
CA HIS A 323 15.78 -16.25 -9.52
C HIS A 323 16.33 -15.70 -8.21
N SER A 324 15.80 -16.23 -7.10
CA SER A 324 16.50 -16.21 -5.82
C SER A 324 16.14 -17.49 -5.09
N SER A 325 17.02 -18.47 -5.22
CA SER A 325 17.00 -19.76 -4.53
C SER A 325 16.95 -19.55 -3.02
N TYR A 326 15.75 -19.68 -2.45
CA TYR A 326 15.56 -19.88 -1.02
C TYR A 326 15.84 -21.35 -0.71
N SER A 327 17.04 -21.63 -0.19
CA SER A 327 17.42 -22.95 0.29
C SER A 327 17.00 -23.07 1.77
N PRO A 328 16.03 -23.91 2.14
CA PRO A 328 15.69 -24.12 3.53
C PRO A 328 16.78 -24.98 4.19
N THR A 329 17.61 -24.36 5.03
CA THR A 329 18.39 -25.11 6.00
C THR A 329 17.43 -25.77 6.98
N LYS A 330 17.42 -27.11 6.96
CA LYS A 330 16.79 -27.96 7.97
C LYS A 330 17.28 -27.56 9.37
N ALA A 331 16.33 -27.37 10.28
CA ALA A 331 16.49 -27.60 11.71
C ALA A 331 15.54 -28.74 12.08
#